data_AF-A0A3D2RF75-F1
#
_entry.id   AF-A0A3D2RF75-F1
#
_cell.length_a   1.000
_cell.length_b   1.000
_cell.length_c   1.000
_cell.angle_alpha   90.00
_cell.angle_beta   90.00
_cell.angle_gamma   90.00
#
_symmetry.space_group_name_H-M   'P 1'
#
loop_
_entity.id
_entity.type
_entity.pdbx_description
1 polymer ?
#
loop_
_entity_poly.entity_id
_entity_poly.type
_entity_poly.pdbx_seq_one_letter_code
_entity_poly.pdbx_strand_id
1 'polypeptide(L)'
;VDEFQDTDPLQVEILMLLSSSDVTETDYAKIEPVPGKLFIVGDPKQSIYRFRRADVMLYEYTKAHLESHGAEVLYLTTSFRSVPQIQDCINAAFSPQMRGAEDGSQA
;
A
#
# COMPACT_ATOMS: atom_id res chain seq x y z
N VAL A 1 -1.69 -9.87 -0.68
CA VAL A 1 -1.51 -9.19 -1.98
C VAL A 1 -0.18 -8.48 -1.93
N ASP A 2 0.63 -8.68 -2.96
CA ASP A 2 1.93 -8.03 -3.13
C ASP A 2 1.80 -6.93 -4.19
N GLU A 3 2.75 -6.00 -4.24
CA GLU A 3 2.77 -4.86 -5.19
C GLU A 3 1.48 -4.03 -5.18
N PHE A 4 0.90 -3.81 -3.99
CA PHE A 4 -0.42 -3.19 -3.88
C PHE A 4 -0.49 -1.75 -4.41
N GLN A 5 0.64 -1.03 -4.45
CA GLN A 5 0.71 0.31 -5.02
C GLN A 5 0.31 0.37 -6.50
N ASP A 6 0.34 -0.76 -7.23
CA ASP A 6 -0.02 -0.86 -8.63
C ASP A 6 -1.43 -1.43 -8.87
N THR A 7 -2.21 -1.60 -7.80
CA THR A 7 -3.58 -2.12 -7.83
C THR A 7 -4.57 -1.04 -8.27
N ASP A 8 -5.52 -1.39 -9.15
CA ASP A 8 -6.57 -0.48 -9.62
C ASP A 8 -7.86 -0.59 -8.76
N PRO A 9 -8.80 0.38 -8.85
CA PRO A 9 -10.02 0.39 -8.05
C PRO A 9 -10.88 -0.88 -8.12
N LEU A 10 -10.97 -1.52 -9.29
CA LEU A 10 -11.75 -2.75 -9.45
C LEU A 10 -11.09 -3.92 -8.73
N GLN A 11 -9.76 -3.98 -8.75
CA GLN A 11 -9.02 -5.01 -8.03
C GLN A 11 -9.18 -4.83 -6.51
N VAL A 12 -9.17 -3.60 -6.00
CA VAL A 12 -9.46 -3.33 -4.57
C VAL A 12 -10.87 -3.75 -4.20
N GLU A 13 -11.86 -3.41 -5.02
CA GLU A 13 -13.25 -3.84 -4.82
C GLU A 13 -13.36 -5.37 -4.71
N ILE A 14 -12.74 -6.10 -5.64
CA ILE A 14 -12.72 -7.58 -5.60
C ILE A 14 -12.06 -8.09 -4.31
N LEU A 15 -10.93 -7.51 -3.90
CA LEU A 15 -10.22 -7.93 -2.68
C LEU A 15 -11.06 -7.71 -1.43
N MET A 16 -11.72 -6.57 -1.32
CA MET A 16 -12.62 -6.26 -0.21
C MET A 16 -13.79 -7.23 -0.17
N LEU A 17 -14.48 -7.45 -1.30
CA LEU A 17 -15.59 -8.41 -1.39
C LEU A 17 -15.17 -9.83 -0.98
N LEU A 18 -14.01 -10.31 -1.43
CA LEU A 18 -13.47 -11.62 -1.05
C LEU A 18 -13.12 -11.72 0.44
N SER A 19 -12.77 -10.59 1.07
CA SER A 19 -12.44 -10.52 2.48
C SER A 19 -13.67 -10.41 3.40
N SER A 20 -14.85 -10.09 2.85
CA SER A 20 -16.09 -9.93 3.61
C SER A 20 -16.58 -11.24 4.25
N SER A 21 -17.35 -11.12 5.34
CA SER A 21 -18.23 -12.18 5.85
C SER A 21 -19.68 -12.01 5.39
N ASP A 22 -20.08 -10.81 5.02
CA ASP A 22 -21.41 -10.52 4.48
C ASP A 22 -21.38 -10.59 2.95
N VAL A 23 -22.11 -11.56 2.40
CA VAL A 23 -22.22 -11.80 0.95
C VAL A 23 -23.26 -10.90 0.27
N THR A 24 -23.99 -10.10 1.05
CA THR A 24 -25.06 -9.21 0.56
C THR A 24 -24.60 -7.76 0.44
N GLU A 25 -23.55 -7.37 1.15
CA GLU A 25 -22.92 -6.05 0.98
C GLU A 25 -22.12 -6.02 -0.33
N THR A 26 -22.43 -5.04 -1.16
CA THR A 26 -21.80 -4.82 -2.47
C THR A 26 -20.99 -3.53 -2.53
N ASP A 27 -21.18 -2.63 -1.57
CA ASP A 27 -20.40 -1.41 -1.41
C ASP A 27 -19.09 -1.73 -0.69
N TYR A 28 -18.02 -1.92 -1.47
CA TYR A 28 -16.70 -2.29 -0.94
C TYR A 28 -16.14 -1.32 0.10
N ALA A 29 -16.57 -0.05 0.08
CA ALA A 29 -16.14 0.96 1.05
C ALA A 29 -16.73 0.73 2.45
N LYS A 30 -17.81 -0.06 2.56
CA LYS A 30 -18.45 -0.43 3.83
C LYS A 30 -18.02 -1.80 4.35
N ILE A 31 -17.25 -2.54 3.55
CA ILE A 31 -16.84 -3.88 3.93
C ILE A 31 -15.80 -3.78 5.03
N GLU A 32 -16.09 -4.48 6.13
CA GLU A 32 -15.12 -4.80 7.16
C GLU A 32 -14.48 -6.16 6.81
N PRO A 33 -13.19 -6.21 6.47
CA PRO A 33 -12.51 -7.47 6.17
C PRO A 33 -12.50 -8.39 7.39
N VAL A 34 -12.78 -9.67 7.18
CA VAL A 34 -12.63 -10.67 8.24
C VAL A 34 -11.14 -10.73 8.66
N PRO A 35 -10.82 -10.67 9.96
CA PRO A 35 -9.46 -10.75 10.45
C PRO A 35 -8.69 -11.94 9.85
N GLY A 36 -7.49 -11.67 9.32
CA GLY A 36 -6.63 -12.67 8.70
C GLY A 36 -6.94 -13.03 7.25
N LYS A 37 -8.02 -12.51 6.65
CA LYS A 37 -8.31 -12.74 5.21
C LYS A 37 -7.56 -11.80 4.27
N LEU A 38 -7.10 -10.65 4.78
CA LEU A 38 -6.42 -9.65 3.97
C LEU A 38 -5.08 -9.29 4.60
N PHE A 39 -4.02 -9.43 3.79
CA PHE A 39 -2.67 -9.03 4.12
C PHE A 39 -2.09 -8.36 2.87
N ILE A 40 -1.61 -7.14 3.01
CA ILE A 40 -1.20 -6.29 1.89
C ILE A 40 0.24 -5.86 2.08
N VAL A 41 1.01 -5.93 1.01
CA VAL A 41 2.39 -5.46 0.93
C VAL A 41 2.51 -4.56 -0.30
N GLY A 42 3.25 -3.47 -0.16
CA GLY A 42 3.55 -2.56 -1.26
C GLY A 42 4.36 -1.36 -0.81
N ASP A 43 4.91 -0.63 -1.76
CA ASP A 43 5.68 0.60 -1.56
C ASP A 43 5.15 1.70 -2.48
N PRO A 44 4.47 2.73 -1.94
CA PRO A 44 3.99 3.87 -2.73
C PRO A 44 5.08 4.54 -3.58
N LYS A 45 6.35 4.52 -3.14
CA LYS A 45 7.48 5.09 -3.89
C LYS A 45 7.78 4.32 -5.18
N GLN A 46 7.30 3.09 -5.31
CA GLN A 46 7.51 2.22 -6.46
C GLN A 46 6.32 2.18 -7.42
N SER A 47 5.25 2.95 -7.15
CA SER A 47 4.09 3.02 -8.07
C SER A 47 4.47 3.69 -9.39
N ILE A 48 4.59 2.90 -10.45
CA ILE A 48 4.94 3.37 -11.79
C ILE A 48 3.85 3.08 -12.84
N TYR A 49 2.74 2.45 -12.44
CA TYR A 49 1.67 2.04 -13.36
C TYR A 49 0.45 2.99 -13.38
N ARG A 50 0.63 4.29 -13.07
CA ARG A 50 -0.48 5.27 -13.10
C ARG A 50 -1.24 5.31 -14.44
N PHE A 51 -0.55 5.03 -15.56
CA PHE A 51 -1.18 4.94 -16.89
C PHE A 51 -2.17 3.76 -17.04
N ARG A 52 -2.14 2.79 -16.12
CA ARG A 52 -3.10 1.69 -16.00
C ARG A 52 -4.13 1.90 -14.89
N ARG A 53 -4.27 3.14 -14.40
CA ARG A 53 -5.18 3.53 -13.31
C ARG A 53 -4.78 3.02 -11.92
N ALA A 54 -3.52 2.64 -11.72
CA ALA A 54 -2.98 2.55 -10.36
C ALA A 54 -3.02 3.94 -9.71
N ASP A 55 -3.49 4.00 -8.47
CA ASP A 55 -3.67 5.25 -7.73
C ASP A 55 -3.07 5.14 -6.32
N VAL A 56 -2.02 5.93 -6.06
CA VAL A 56 -1.42 6.02 -4.73
C VAL A 56 -2.43 6.52 -3.69
N MET A 57 -3.43 7.33 -4.09
CA MET A 57 -4.50 7.74 -3.19
C MET A 57 -5.37 6.54 -2.78
N LEU A 58 -5.56 5.55 -3.65
CA LEU A 58 -6.28 4.32 -3.34
C LEU A 58 -5.49 3.43 -2.37
N TYR A 59 -4.16 3.40 -2.50
CA TYR A 59 -3.28 2.76 -1.53
C TYR A 59 -3.50 3.36 -0.13
N GLU A 60 -3.37 4.69 0.00
CA GLU A 60 -3.51 5.38 1.29
C GLU A 60 -4.94 5.25 1.85
N TYR A 61 -5.95 5.37 1.00
CA TYR A 61 -7.35 5.14 1.41
C TYR A 61 -7.55 3.72 1.97
N THR A 62 -7.06 2.70 1.26
CA THR A 62 -7.22 1.31 1.69
C THR A 62 -6.44 1.05 2.97
N LYS A 63 -5.22 1.55 3.08
CA LYS A 63 -4.41 1.47 4.31
C LYS A 63 -5.16 2.05 5.50
N ALA A 64 -5.67 3.29 5.38
CA ALA A 64 -6.43 3.94 6.44
C ALA A 64 -7.74 3.19 6.77
N HIS A 65 -8.43 2.67 5.76
CA HIS A 65 -9.62 1.85 5.94
C HIS A 65 -9.30 0.61 6.77
N LEU A 66 -8.27 -0.16 6.41
CA LEU A 66 -7.87 -1.36 7.15
C LEU A 66 -7.41 -1.04 8.58
N GLU A 67 -6.63 0.02 8.76
CA GLU A 67 -6.16 0.45 10.08
C GLU A 67 -7.33 0.82 11.00
N SER A 68 -8.35 1.52 10.48
CA SER A 68 -9.57 1.83 11.25
C SER A 68 -10.39 0.60 11.65
N HIS A 69 -10.18 -0.54 11.00
CA HIS A 69 -10.77 -1.84 11.32
C HIS A 69 -9.80 -2.79 12.05
N GLY A 70 -8.73 -2.24 12.64
CA GLY A 70 -7.82 -2.96 13.53
C GLY A 70 -6.68 -3.70 12.84
N ALA A 71 -6.41 -3.43 11.56
CA ALA A 71 -5.19 -3.90 10.91
C ALA A 71 -3.96 -3.18 11.47
N GLU A 72 -2.86 -3.90 11.60
CA GLU A 72 -1.57 -3.34 11.99
C GLU A 72 -0.79 -2.86 10.75
N VAL A 73 -0.27 -1.63 10.80
CA VAL A 73 0.61 -1.07 9.77
C VAL A 73 2.06 -1.28 10.19
N LEU A 74 2.85 -1.95 9.34
CA LEU A 74 4.27 -2.22 9.58
C LEU A 74 5.14 -1.56 8.51
N TYR A 75 6.18 -0.87 8.95
CA TYR A 75 7.15 -0.22 8.06
C TYR A 75 8.47 -1.01 8.05
N LEU A 76 8.91 -1.44 6.87
CA LEU A 76 10.17 -2.15 6.68
C LEU A 76 11.23 -1.17 6.14
N THR A 77 12.16 -0.75 6.98
CA THR A 77 13.14 0.30 6.66
C THR A 77 14.53 -0.23 6.32
N THR A 78 14.78 -1.52 6.56
CA THR A 78 16.07 -2.16 6.32
C THR A 78 16.10 -2.84 4.96
N SER A 79 17.04 -2.41 4.09
CA SER A 79 17.31 -3.11 2.84
C SER A 79 18.34 -4.22 3.05
N PHE A 80 17.99 -5.44 2.66
CA PHE A 80 18.91 -6.58 2.58
C PHE A 80 19.39 -6.86 1.14
N ARG A 81 18.99 -6.01 0.17
CA ARG A 81 19.22 -6.25 -1.26
C ARG A 81 20.48 -5.57 -1.79
N SER A 82 20.81 -4.41 -1.26
CA SER A 82 21.85 -3.53 -1.81
C SER A 82 22.85 -3.11 -0.75
N VAL A 83 24.10 -2.92 -1.16
CA VAL A 83 25.14 -2.37 -0.29
C VAL A 83 24.83 -0.90 0.07
N PRO A 84 25.32 -0.39 1.22
CA PRO A 84 25.01 0.97 1.69
C PRO A 84 25.27 2.07 0.65
N GLN A 85 26.33 1.94 -0.15
CA GLN A 85 26.73 2.95 -1.13
C GLN A 85 25.67 3.18 -2.23
N ILE A 86 24.92 2.13 -2.61
CA ILE A 86 23.81 2.26 -3.57
C ILE A 86 22.66 3.01 -2.91
N GLN A 87 22.36 2.67 -1.65
CA GLN A 87 21.28 3.31 -0.88
C GLN A 87 21.59 4.79 -0.68
N ASP A 88 22.80 5.14 -0.29
CA ASP A 88 23.26 6.53 -0.10
C ASP A 88 23.11 7.36 -1.38
N CYS A 89 23.51 6.79 -2.52
CA CYS A 89 23.38 7.45 -3.82
C CYS A 89 21.91 7.73 -4.18
N ILE A 90 21.03 6.73 -4.03
CA ILE A 90 19.60 6.86 -4.31
C ILE A 90 18.97 7.88 -3.36
N ASN A 91 19.20 7.77 -2.05
CA ASN A 91 18.66 8.69 -1.06
C ASN A 91 19.08 10.13 -1.33
N ALA A 92 20.36 10.36 -1.65
CA ALA A 92 20.85 11.69 -1.98
C ALA A 92 20.18 12.27 -3.24
N ALA A 93 19.87 11.41 -4.21
CA ALA A 93 19.20 11.81 -5.44
C ALA A 93 17.72 12.13 -5.26
N PHE A 94 16.99 11.43 -4.37
CA PHE A 94 15.53 11.53 -4.22
C PHE A 94 15.04 12.31 -2.99
N SER A 95 15.85 12.48 -1.92
CA SER A 95 15.46 13.28 -0.73
C SER A 95 14.95 14.68 -1.04
N PRO A 96 15.54 15.43 -2.00
CA PRO A 96 15.04 16.76 -2.32
C PRO A 96 13.65 16.77 -2.97
N GLN A 97 13.27 15.71 -3.70
CA GLN A 97 12.13 15.66 -4.63
C GLN A 97 10.96 14.81 -4.09
N MET A 98 11.25 13.68 -3.45
CA MET A 98 10.24 12.79 -2.88
C MET A 98 9.95 13.17 -1.44
N ARG A 99 9.15 14.22 -1.27
CA ARG A 99 8.65 14.66 0.04
C ARG A 99 7.27 14.03 0.28
N GLY A 100 7.25 12.86 0.91
CA GLY A 100 6.05 12.07 1.23
C GLY A 100 6.12 11.44 2.62
N ALA A 101 4.95 11.09 3.18
CA ALA A 101 4.58 10.95 4.60
C ALA A 101 5.68 10.53 5.60
N GLU A 102 5.74 11.24 6.73
CA GLU A 102 6.72 11.15 7.81
C GLU A 102 6.67 9.82 8.60
N ASP A 103 6.79 8.69 7.92
CA ASP A 103 6.61 7.38 8.53
C ASP A 103 7.77 6.44 8.11
N GLY A 104 8.99 6.81 8.52
CA GLY A 104 10.14 5.91 8.55
C GLY A 104 10.88 5.65 7.23
N SER A 105 10.55 6.33 6.13
CA SER A 105 11.16 6.05 4.84
C SER A 105 12.55 6.69 4.67
N GLN A 106 13.52 5.88 4.24
CA GLN A 106 14.62 6.34 3.37
C GLN A 106 14.01 7.11 2.19
N ALA A 107 14.66 8.19 1.74
CA ALA A 107 14.16 9.01 0.66
C ALA A 107 14.09 8.32 -0.71
#